data_AF-A0A377ZT85-F1
#
_entry.id   AF-A0A377ZT85-F1
#
_cell.length_a   1.000
_cell.length_b   1.000
_cell.length_c   1.000
_cell.angle_alpha   90.00
_cell.angle_beta   90.00
_cell.angle_gamma   90.00
#
_symmetry.space_group_name_H-M   'P 1'
#
loop_
_entity.id
_entity.type
_entity.pdbx_description
1 polymer ?
#
loop_
_entity_poly.entity_id
_entity_poly.type
_entity_poly.pdbx_seq_one_letter_code
_entity_poly.pdbx_strand_id
1 'polypeptide(L)'
;MASISIRCPTCSATEGVVRNGKSTAGHQRYLCSHCRKTWQISFTYTASQPGTHQKIIDMAMNGVGCRATCPHYGRWPQHDFTALKKLRPEPVTSRIQPGSDVIVCAEMDEQWGYVGAKSRQRWLFYAYDRMRRTVVAHVFGERTLATLERLLELLSVFDVVVWMTDGWPLYESRLKGKLHVISKRYTQRIERHNLNLRQHLARLGRKSLSFSKSVELHDKVIGHYLNIKHYQ
;
A
#
# COMPACT_ATOMS: atom_id res chain seq x y z
N MET A 1 -15.61 41.51 16.99
CA MET A 1 -15.10 40.95 15.72
C MET A 1 -14.38 39.66 16.05
N ALA A 2 -14.84 38.51 15.53
CA ALA A 2 -14.17 37.23 15.80
C ALA A 2 -12.81 37.23 15.09
N SER A 3 -11.72 37.45 15.82
CA SER A 3 -10.36 37.27 15.32
C SER A 3 -10.12 35.77 15.19
N ILE A 4 -10.24 35.23 13.99
CA ILE A 4 -9.87 33.84 13.70
C ILE A 4 -8.35 33.74 13.94
N SER A 5 -7.93 33.07 15.00
CA SER A 5 -6.51 32.81 15.29
C SER A 5 -5.99 31.78 14.28
N ILE A 6 -5.22 32.23 13.30
CA ILE A 6 -4.70 31.35 12.25
C ILE A 6 -3.42 30.68 12.74
N ARG A 7 -3.44 29.34 12.77
CA ARG A 7 -2.31 28.51 13.21
C ARG A 7 -1.46 28.08 12.02
N CYS A 8 -0.14 28.15 12.16
CA CYS A 8 0.78 27.58 11.18
C CYS A 8 0.66 26.05 11.16
N PRO A 9 0.40 25.41 10.00
CA PRO A 9 0.25 23.96 9.91
C PRO A 9 1.56 23.18 10.09
N THR A 10 2.72 23.84 10.04
CA THR A 10 4.03 23.17 10.21
C THR A 10 4.54 23.24 11.64
N CYS A 11 4.59 24.43 12.24
CA CYS A 11 5.18 24.63 13.57
C CYS A 11 4.13 24.91 14.65
N SER A 12 2.85 24.84 14.30
CA SER A 12 1.75 25.04 15.25
C SER A 12 1.67 26.41 15.94
N ALA A 13 2.56 27.35 15.61
CA ALA A 13 2.57 28.71 16.12
C ALA A 13 1.36 29.50 15.60
N THR A 14 0.72 30.26 16.49
CA THR A 14 -0.33 31.25 16.18
C THR A 14 0.24 32.67 16.10
N GLU A 15 1.30 32.94 16.85
CA GLU A 15 2.05 34.19 16.78
C GLU A 15 2.97 34.19 15.55
N GLY A 16 3.22 35.38 14.99
CA GLY A 16 4.10 35.53 13.82
C GLY A 16 3.50 35.07 12.48
N VAL A 17 2.18 34.78 12.43
CA VAL A 17 1.47 34.48 11.18
C VAL A 17 0.99 35.77 10.52
N VAL A 18 1.52 36.06 9.33
CA VAL A 18 1.21 37.28 8.58
C VAL A 18 0.58 36.96 7.22
N ARG A 19 -0.23 37.89 6.70
CA ARG A 19 -0.79 37.80 5.34
C ARG A 19 0.33 38.03 4.32
N ASN A 20 0.50 37.11 3.37
CA ASN A 20 1.56 37.14 2.35
C ASN A 20 0.99 37.20 0.92
N GLY A 21 0.21 38.26 0.65
CA GLY A 21 -0.47 38.44 -0.63
C GLY A 21 -1.56 37.41 -0.92
N LYS A 22 -2.04 37.38 -2.17
CA LYS A 22 -3.07 36.46 -2.65
C LYS A 22 -2.50 35.53 -3.73
N SER A 23 -3.07 34.34 -3.88
CA SER A 23 -2.77 33.44 -5.00
C SER A 23 -3.36 33.99 -6.30
N THR A 24 -2.96 33.42 -7.44
CA THR A 24 -3.54 33.73 -8.76
C THR A 24 -5.06 33.50 -8.81
N ALA A 25 -5.57 32.59 -7.99
CA ALA A 25 -7.00 32.33 -7.83
C ALA A 25 -7.69 33.28 -6.81
N GLY A 26 -6.98 34.28 -6.29
CA GLY A 26 -7.51 35.27 -5.36
C GLY A 26 -7.54 34.85 -3.88
N HIS A 27 -7.10 33.64 -3.54
CA HIS A 27 -7.10 33.16 -2.14
C HIS A 27 -5.98 33.78 -1.31
N GLN A 28 -6.28 34.10 -0.05
CA GLN A 28 -5.30 34.66 0.88
C GLN A 28 -4.18 33.65 1.20
N ARG A 29 -2.93 34.08 1.05
CA ARG A 29 -1.75 33.33 1.50
C ARG A 29 -1.28 33.86 2.85
N TYR A 30 -0.69 32.99 3.65
CA TYR A 30 -0.15 33.27 4.97
C TYR A 30 1.31 32.83 5.03
N LEU A 31 2.16 33.58 5.71
CA LEU A 31 3.56 33.26 5.99
C LEU A 31 3.74 33.17 7.50
N CYS A 32 4.49 32.16 7.95
CA CYS A 32 4.90 32.04 9.34
C CYS A 32 6.30 32.63 9.48
N SER A 33 6.49 33.59 10.37
CA SER A 33 7.81 34.17 10.66
C SER A 33 8.78 33.14 11.24
N HIS A 34 8.30 32.23 12.09
CA HIS A 34 9.13 31.23 12.78
C HIS A 34 9.72 30.17 11.84
N CYS A 35 8.90 29.56 10.97
CA CYS A 35 9.36 28.51 10.06
C CYS A 35 9.53 28.96 8.61
N ARG A 36 9.24 30.23 8.31
CA ARG A 36 9.32 30.86 6.97
C ARG A 36 8.50 30.16 5.88
N LYS A 37 7.60 29.25 6.24
CA LYS A 37 6.72 28.55 5.28
C LYS A 37 5.48 29.38 4.97
N THR A 38 5.08 29.33 3.70
CA THR A 38 3.86 29.96 3.21
C THR A 38 2.78 28.90 2.98
N TRP A 39 1.53 29.18 3.35
CA TRP A 39 0.38 28.31 3.07
C TRP A 39 -0.86 29.12 2.71
N GLN A 40 -1.93 28.43 2.31
CA GLN A 40 -3.27 28.99 2.14
C GLN A 40 -4.27 28.11 2.88
N ILE A 41 -5.39 28.69 3.31
CA ILE A 41 -6.45 27.97 4.03
C ILE A 41 -7.52 27.50 3.05
N SER A 42 -7.96 28.41 2.18
CA SER A 42 -8.95 28.15 1.15
C SER A 42 -8.25 27.78 -0.15
N PHE A 43 -8.75 26.73 -0.80
CA PHE A 43 -8.31 26.27 -2.10
C PHE A 43 -9.53 26.15 -3.03
N THR A 44 -9.39 26.62 -4.26
CA THR A 44 -10.39 26.44 -5.33
C THR A 44 -10.50 24.97 -5.73
N TYR A 45 -9.38 24.25 -5.74
CA TYR A 45 -9.35 22.82 -6.05
C TYR A 45 -9.52 21.99 -4.77
N THR A 46 -10.64 21.26 -4.68
CA THR A 46 -11.01 20.46 -3.52
C THR A 46 -9.95 19.41 -3.15
N ALA A 47 -9.25 18.85 -4.14
CA ALA A 47 -8.20 17.87 -3.88
C ALA A 47 -6.97 18.45 -3.15
N SER A 48 -6.75 19.77 -3.24
CA SER A 48 -5.67 20.46 -2.55
C SER A 48 -6.02 20.87 -1.12
N GLN A 49 -7.27 20.68 -0.69
CA GLN A 49 -7.67 20.99 0.67
C GLN A 49 -6.95 20.09 1.69
N PRO A 50 -6.60 20.61 2.87
CA PRO A 50 -6.03 19.81 3.95
C PRO A 50 -6.91 18.60 4.29
N GLY A 51 -6.30 17.44 4.51
CA GLY A 51 -7.00 16.20 4.84
C GLY A 51 -7.57 15.43 3.65
N THR A 52 -7.70 16.05 2.46
CA THR A 52 -8.20 15.34 1.26
C THR A 52 -7.28 14.19 0.86
N HIS A 53 -5.96 14.35 0.98
CA HIS A 53 -5.00 13.28 0.71
C HIS A 53 -5.25 12.01 1.52
N GLN A 54 -5.59 12.14 2.81
CA GLN A 54 -5.89 10.98 3.65
C GLN A 54 -7.19 10.31 3.20
N LYS A 55 -8.23 11.09 2.93
CA LYS A 55 -9.50 10.57 2.39
C LYS A 55 -9.31 9.80 1.09
N ILE A 56 -8.40 10.27 0.22
CA ILE A 56 -8.03 9.57 -1.02
C ILE A 56 -7.40 8.22 -0.74
N ILE A 57 -6.46 8.16 0.21
CA ILE A 57 -5.83 6.91 0.63
C ILE A 57 -6.90 5.98 1.19
N ASP A 58 -7.76 6.45 2.10
CA ASP A 58 -8.80 5.64 2.74
C ASP A 58 -9.79 5.09 1.71
N MET A 59 -10.24 5.90 0.75
CA MET A 59 -11.08 5.45 -0.36
C MET A 59 -10.39 4.37 -1.20
N ALA A 60 -9.11 4.55 -1.51
CA ALA A 60 -8.35 3.55 -2.27
C ALA A 60 -8.17 2.23 -1.51
N MET A 61 -8.02 2.28 -0.18
CA MET A 61 -7.94 1.10 0.69
C MET A 61 -9.29 0.37 0.84
N ASN A 62 -10.40 1.03 0.51
CA ASN A 62 -11.76 0.48 0.52
C ASN A 62 -12.28 0.17 -0.89
N GLY A 63 -11.39 -0.01 -1.86
CA GLY A 63 -11.74 -0.48 -3.20
C GLY A 63 -12.34 0.57 -4.13
N VAL A 64 -12.43 1.83 -3.69
CA VAL A 64 -12.97 2.91 -4.51
C VAL A 64 -11.97 3.27 -5.61
N GLY A 65 -12.36 2.98 -6.85
CA GLY A 65 -11.58 3.32 -8.02
C GLY A 65 -11.53 4.83 -8.28
N CYS A 66 -10.48 5.29 -8.95
CA CYS A 66 -10.24 6.72 -9.17
C CYS A 66 -11.33 7.43 -10.00
N ARG A 67 -12.07 6.68 -10.83
CA ARG A 67 -13.24 7.21 -11.55
C ARG A 67 -14.41 7.50 -10.61
N ALA A 68 -14.60 6.67 -9.59
CA ALA A 68 -15.66 6.86 -8.59
C ALA A 68 -15.35 8.01 -7.63
N THR A 69 -14.07 8.37 -7.42
CA THR A 69 -13.69 9.53 -6.61
C THR A 69 -13.81 10.86 -7.35
N CYS A 70 -13.85 10.84 -8.69
CA CYS A 70 -13.87 12.06 -9.52
C CYS A 70 -15.06 13.00 -9.25
N PRO A 71 -16.31 12.51 -9.10
CA PRO A 71 -17.45 13.38 -8.79
C PRO A 71 -17.33 14.12 -7.44
N HIS A 72 -16.60 13.56 -6.47
CA HIS A 72 -16.52 14.11 -5.12
C HIS A 72 -15.46 15.21 -4.97
N TYR A 73 -14.43 15.19 -5.82
CA TYR A 73 -13.25 16.08 -5.68
C TYR A 73 -12.91 16.85 -6.97
N GLY A 74 -13.79 16.79 -7.98
CA GLY A 74 -13.61 17.46 -9.27
C GLY A 74 -12.76 16.66 -10.27
N ARG A 75 -12.49 17.24 -11.45
CA ARG A 75 -11.73 16.58 -12.52
C ARG A 75 -10.35 16.17 -11.99
N TRP A 76 -10.12 14.87 -11.83
CA TRP A 76 -8.81 14.31 -11.51
C TRP A 76 -8.02 14.20 -12.82
N PRO A 77 -6.97 15.00 -13.04
CA PRO A 77 -6.06 14.71 -14.12
C PRO A 77 -5.47 13.33 -13.87
N GLN A 78 -5.26 12.59 -14.96
CA GLN A 78 -4.54 11.31 -14.97
C GLN A 78 -3.14 11.35 -14.30
N HIS A 79 -2.67 12.56 -13.97
CA HIS A 79 -1.37 12.88 -13.41
C HIS A 79 -1.35 13.06 -11.88
N ASP A 80 -2.48 13.26 -11.21
CA ASP A 80 -2.48 13.65 -9.79
C ASP A 80 -2.66 12.50 -8.80
N PHE A 81 -1.96 11.39 -9.04
CA PHE A 81 -1.77 10.31 -8.05
C PHE A 81 -0.81 10.69 -6.92
N THR A 82 -0.57 11.99 -6.71
CA THR A 82 0.50 12.50 -5.86
C THR A 82 0.43 11.94 -4.44
N ALA A 83 -0.77 11.81 -3.85
CA ALA A 83 -0.94 11.21 -2.53
C ALA A 83 -0.51 9.72 -2.50
N LEU A 84 -0.97 8.92 -3.45
CA LEU A 84 -0.62 7.49 -3.53
C LEU A 84 0.84 7.25 -3.95
N LYS A 85 1.40 8.10 -4.81
CA LYS A 85 2.83 8.07 -5.18
C LYS A 85 3.75 8.46 -4.03
N LYS A 86 3.26 9.28 -3.10
CA LYS A 86 3.98 9.65 -1.87
C LYS A 86 4.00 8.54 -0.83
N LEU A 87 3.18 7.50 -0.98
CA LEU A 87 3.26 6.32 -0.11
C LEU A 87 4.69 5.74 -0.17
N ARG A 88 5.19 5.42 1.02
CA ARG A 88 6.43 4.70 1.28
C ARG A 88 6.07 3.56 2.22
N PRO A 89 5.51 2.46 1.70
CA PRO A 89 5.27 1.29 2.51
C PRO A 89 6.61 0.74 2.98
N GLU A 90 6.80 0.69 4.30
CA GLU A 90 7.96 0.05 4.91
C GLU A 90 8.02 -1.44 4.54
N PRO A 91 9.22 -2.00 4.32
CA PRO A 91 9.40 -3.43 4.20
C PRO A 91 8.93 -4.13 5.46
N VAL A 92 8.31 -5.29 5.31
CA VAL A 92 7.78 -6.08 6.43
C VAL A 92 8.86 -6.45 7.45
N THR A 93 10.07 -6.72 6.95
CA THR A 93 11.24 -7.09 7.74
C THR A 93 11.75 -5.96 8.63
N SER A 94 11.32 -4.70 8.42
CA SER A 94 11.79 -3.54 9.19
C SER A 94 11.35 -3.56 10.67
N ARG A 95 10.32 -4.34 11.03
CA ARG A 95 9.74 -4.36 12.38
C ARG A 95 10.14 -5.58 13.22
N ILE A 96 10.93 -6.48 12.65
CA ILE A 96 11.16 -7.82 13.22
C ILE A 96 12.59 -7.89 13.72
N GLN A 97 12.77 -8.36 14.96
CA GLN A 97 14.10 -8.51 15.54
C GLN A 97 14.76 -9.78 14.96
N PRO A 98 15.93 -9.66 14.30
CA PRO A 98 16.64 -10.82 13.76
C PRO A 98 16.94 -11.85 14.84
N GLY A 99 16.69 -13.13 14.56
CA GLY A 99 17.18 -14.25 15.38
C GLY A 99 16.29 -14.71 16.54
N SER A 100 15.10 -14.13 16.75
CA SER A 100 14.20 -14.54 17.85
C SER A 100 12.80 -14.98 17.39
N ASP A 101 12.40 -14.65 16.15
CA ASP A 101 11.05 -14.91 15.67
C ASP A 101 10.98 -16.20 14.85
N VAL A 102 10.46 -17.25 15.48
CA VAL A 102 10.10 -18.52 14.84
C VAL A 102 8.74 -18.38 14.16
N ILE A 103 8.61 -18.90 12.94
CA ILE A 103 7.33 -19.07 12.25
C ILE A 103 7.04 -20.57 12.20
N VAL A 104 6.07 -21.00 13.02
CA VAL A 104 5.73 -22.42 13.11
C VAL A 104 5.14 -22.93 11.78
N CYS A 105 4.23 -22.15 11.18
CA CYS A 105 3.54 -22.52 9.95
C CYS A 105 3.44 -21.31 9.01
N ALA A 106 4.17 -21.34 7.90
CA ALA A 106 4.10 -20.35 6.84
C ALA A 106 3.30 -20.88 5.65
N GLU A 107 2.16 -20.25 5.36
CA GLU A 107 1.41 -20.46 4.12
C GLU A 107 1.96 -19.51 3.04
N MET A 108 2.32 -20.02 1.87
CA MET A 108 2.76 -19.20 0.73
C MET A 108 1.83 -19.40 -0.45
N ASP A 109 1.56 -18.30 -1.15
CA ASP A 109 0.70 -18.29 -2.33
C ASP A 109 1.06 -17.07 -3.19
N GLU A 110 0.61 -17.10 -4.43
CA GLU A 110 0.71 -15.96 -5.33
C GLU A 110 -0.65 -15.52 -5.85
N GLN A 111 -0.75 -14.23 -6.06
CA GLN A 111 -1.86 -13.66 -6.79
C GLN A 111 -1.36 -12.55 -7.69
N TRP A 112 -2.11 -12.24 -8.73
CA TRP A 112 -1.72 -11.21 -9.68
C TRP A 112 -2.86 -10.26 -10.00
N GLY A 113 -2.48 -9.08 -10.47
CA GLY A 113 -3.35 -8.11 -11.11
C GLY A 113 -2.78 -7.67 -12.46
N TYR A 114 -3.55 -6.87 -13.19
CA TYR A 114 -3.11 -6.33 -14.48
C TYR A 114 -2.57 -4.91 -14.33
N VAL A 115 -1.46 -4.63 -15.02
CA VAL A 115 -0.87 -3.28 -15.11
C VAL A 115 -0.82 -2.81 -16.56
N GLY A 116 -1.69 -1.84 -16.91
CA GLY A 116 -1.80 -1.28 -18.27
C GLY A 116 -2.47 -2.21 -19.28
N ALA A 117 -1.90 -3.39 -19.52
CA ALA A 117 -2.33 -4.35 -20.54
C ALA A 117 -2.67 -5.74 -19.97
N LYS A 118 -3.36 -6.59 -20.74
CA LYS A 118 -3.65 -7.99 -20.31
C LYS A 118 -2.37 -8.84 -20.27
N SER A 119 -1.46 -8.58 -21.19
CA SER A 119 -0.13 -9.21 -21.27
C SER A 119 0.79 -8.85 -20.11
N ARG A 120 0.48 -7.78 -19.37
CA ARG A 120 1.32 -7.25 -18.29
C ARG A 120 0.71 -7.62 -16.94
N GLN A 121 0.89 -8.87 -16.55
CA GLN A 121 0.55 -9.34 -15.22
C GLN A 121 1.62 -8.88 -14.22
N ARG A 122 1.18 -8.38 -13.07
CA ARG A 122 2.05 -8.08 -11.93
C ARG A 122 1.66 -9.03 -10.81
N TRP A 123 2.58 -9.89 -10.43
CA TRP A 123 2.38 -10.92 -9.42
C TRP A 123 2.84 -10.39 -8.05
N LEU A 124 2.01 -10.60 -7.05
CA LEU A 124 2.27 -10.50 -5.63
C LEU A 124 2.52 -11.90 -5.11
N PHE A 125 3.73 -12.12 -4.62
CA PHE A 125 4.12 -13.32 -3.88
C PHE A 125 4.19 -12.92 -2.42
N TYR A 126 3.65 -13.73 -1.51
CA TYR A 126 3.73 -13.42 -0.09
C TYR A 126 3.63 -14.66 0.77
N ALA A 127 4.14 -14.53 1.99
CA ALA A 127 4.05 -15.53 3.04
C ALA A 127 3.15 -15.04 4.17
N TYR A 128 2.33 -15.93 4.66
CA TYR A 128 1.35 -15.69 5.71
C TYR A 128 1.64 -16.60 6.90
N ASP A 129 1.87 -16.00 8.07
CA ASP A 129 1.99 -16.73 9.32
C ASP A 129 0.59 -17.12 9.81
N ARG A 130 0.34 -18.44 9.84
CA ARG A 130 -0.95 -18.99 10.24
C ARG A 130 -1.29 -18.71 11.71
N MET A 131 -0.30 -18.66 12.58
CA MET A 131 -0.47 -18.48 14.03
C MET A 131 -0.73 -17.01 14.34
N ARG A 132 0.14 -16.13 13.85
CA ARG A 132 0.02 -14.66 14.03
C ARG A 132 -1.07 -14.05 13.14
N ARG A 133 -1.57 -14.80 12.15
CA ARG A 133 -2.59 -14.35 11.17
C ARG A 133 -2.17 -13.10 10.40
N THR A 134 -0.87 -12.95 10.17
CA THR A 134 -0.26 -11.79 9.53
C THR A 134 0.54 -12.18 8.29
N VAL A 135 0.69 -11.25 7.36
CA VAL A 135 1.65 -11.40 6.25
C VAL A 135 3.03 -11.11 6.81
N VAL A 136 4.03 -11.97 6.58
CA VAL A 136 5.39 -11.83 7.13
C VAL A 136 6.42 -11.37 6.11
N ALA A 137 6.14 -11.57 4.83
CA ALA A 137 6.97 -11.09 3.74
C ALA A 137 6.13 -11.03 2.47
N HIS A 138 6.42 -10.05 1.59
CA HIS A 138 5.80 -9.99 0.28
C HIS A 138 6.76 -9.37 -0.73
N VAL A 139 6.63 -9.77 -1.99
CA VAL A 139 7.41 -9.23 -3.12
C VAL A 139 6.55 -9.12 -4.37
N PHE A 140 6.87 -8.13 -5.21
CA PHE A 140 6.19 -7.93 -6.50
C PHE A 140 7.11 -8.26 -7.67
N GLY A 141 6.60 -9.00 -8.66
CA GLY A 141 7.43 -9.46 -9.78
C GLY A 141 6.64 -10.11 -10.90
N GLU A 142 7.38 -10.82 -11.74
CA GLU A 142 6.83 -11.81 -12.67
C GLU A 142 6.72 -13.16 -11.97
N ARG A 143 5.96 -14.10 -12.54
CA ARG A 143 5.83 -15.46 -12.00
C ARG A 143 7.04 -16.33 -12.35
N THR A 144 8.18 -16.01 -11.74
CA THR A 144 9.49 -16.61 -12.04
C THR A 144 10.19 -17.07 -10.77
N LEU A 145 11.20 -17.93 -10.94
CA LEU A 145 12.05 -18.40 -9.85
C LEU A 145 12.75 -17.24 -9.14
N ALA A 146 13.28 -16.27 -9.90
CA ALA A 146 13.95 -15.11 -9.32
C ALA A 146 13.05 -14.30 -8.37
N THR A 147 11.75 -14.17 -8.68
CA THR A 147 10.80 -13.51 -7.77
C THR A 147 10.60 -14.33 -6.49
N LEU A 148 10.48 -15.65 -6.61
CA LEU A 148 10.36 -16.56 -5.47
C LEU A 148 11.61 -16.52 -4.58
N GLU A 149 12.81 -16.50 -5.16
CA GLU A 149 14.06 -16.45 -4.41
C GLU A 149 14.18 -15.18 -3.56
N ARG A 150 13.77 -14.02 -4.09
CA ARG A 150 13.70 -12.79 -3.28
C ARG A 150 12.73 -12.90 -2.11
N LEU A 151 11.61 -13.61 -2.27
CA LEU A 151 10.69 -13.85 -1.14
C LEU A 151 11.35 -14.73 -0.09
N LEU A 152 12.03 -15.79 -0.50
CA LEU A 152 12.73 -16.70 0.40
C LEU A 152 13.92 -16.02 1.10
N GLU A 153 14.60 -15.10 0.43
CA GLU A 153 15.65 -14.27 1.02
C GLU A 153 15.09 -13.39 2.15
N LEU A 154 13.94 -12.74 1.94
CA LEU A 154 13.26 -12.00 3.02
C LEU A 154 12.83 -12.91 4.17
N LEU A 155 12.49 -14.17 3.88
CA LEU A 155 12.09 -15.15 4.89
C LEU A 155 13.27 -15.81 5.60
N SER A 156 14.50 -15.66 5.09
CA SER A 156 15.69 -16.29 5.66
C SER A 156 16.05 -15.77 7.06
N VAL A 157 15.52 -14.61 7.45
CA VAL A 157 15.67 -14.04 8.80
C VAL A 157 14.84 -14.76 9.86
N PHE A 158 13.89 -15.60 9.44
CA PHE A 158 13.02 -16.37 10.32
C PHE A 158 13.41 -17.84 10.32
N ASP A 159 13.24 -18.47 11.48
CA ASP A 159 13.24 -19.92 11.55
C ASP A 159 11.83 -20.44 11.23
N VAL A 160 11.62 -20.86 9.98
CA VAL A 160 10.32 -21.37 9.51
C VAL A 160 10.30 -22.89 9.60
N VAL A 161 9.47 -23.41 10.52
CA VAL A 161 9.39 -24.84 10.82
C VAL A 161 8.64 -25.61 9.72
N VAL A 162 7.42 -25.19 9.38
CA VAL A 162 6.58 -25.84 8.37
C VAL A 162 6.26 -24.87 7.23
N TRP A 163 6.56 -25.30 6.01
CA TRP A 163 6.23 -24.59 4.78
C TRP A 163 4.97 -25.20 4.17
N MET A 164 3.96 -24.40 3.88
CA MET A 164 2.70 -24.85 3.29
C MET A 164 2.47 -24.09 1.99
N THR A 165 2.44 -24.81 0.86
CA THR A 165 2.23 -24.18 -0.45
C THR A 165 1.25 -24.99 -1.28
N ASP A 166 0.84 -24.42 -2.40
CA ASP A 166 0.20 -25.18 -3.47
C ASP A 166 1.21 -26.09 -4.19
N GLY A 167 0.71 -26.84 -5.18
CA GLY A 167 1.52 -27.78 -5.96
C GLY A 167 2.29 -27.14 -7.11
N TRP A 168 2.67 -25.86 -7.02
CA TRP A 168 3.48 -25.23 -8.07
C TRP A 168 4.93 -25.75 -8.03
N PRO A 169 5.49 -26.32 -9.13
CA PRO A 169 6.77 -27.04 -9.10
C PRO A 169 7.99 -26.23 -8.62
N LEU A 170 7.95 -24.89 -8.69
CA LEU A 170 9.05 -24.07 -8.19
C LEU A 170 9.15 -24.10 -6.66
N TYR A 171 8.03 -24.24 -5.94
CA TYR A 171 8.07 -24.41 -4.48
C TYR A 171 8.71 -25.74 -4.11
N GLU A 172 8.30 -26.82 -4.76
CA GLU A 172 8.83 -28.16 -4.49
C GLU A 172 10.34 -28.22 -4.71
N SER A 173 10.82 -27.66 -5.83
CA SER A 173 12.26 -27.66 -6.12
C SER A 173 13.06 -26.83 -5.12
N ARG A 174 12.54 -25.67 -4.66
CA ARG A 174 13.28 -24.76 -3.78
C ARG A 174 13.15 -25.05 -2.29
N LEU A 175 12.07 -25.72 -1.88
CA LEU A 175 11.84 -26.14 -0.50
C LEU A 175 12.28 -27.59 -0.25
N LYS A 176 12.93 -28.24 -1.22
CA LYS A 176 13.51 -29.56 -1.06
C LYS A 176 14.45 -29.61 0.15
N GLY A 177 14.23 -30.59 1.03
CA GLY A 177 14.99 -30.75 2.28
C GLY A 177 14.44 -29.94 3.46
N LYS A 178 13.42 -29.10 3.26
CA LYS A 178 12.64 -28.48 4.35
C LYS A 178 11.39 -29.29 4.63
N LEU A 179 10.78 -29.07 5.80
CA LEU A 179 9.47 -29.65 6.12
C LEU A 179 8.38 -28.91 5.32
N HIS A 180 8.12 -29.41 4.11
CA HIS A 180 7.22 -28.81 3.13
C HIS A 180 5.97 -29.67 2.93
N VAL A 181 4.81 -29.07 3.11
CA VAL A 181 3.50 -29.69 2.94
C VAL A 181 2.82 -29.08 1.73
N ILE A 182 2.67 -29.87 0.67
CA ILE A 182 1.92 -29.50 -0.53
C ILE A 182 0.47 -29.90 -0.30
N SER A 183 -0.42 -28.91 -0.08
CA SER A 183 -1.84 -29.20 0.11
C SER A 183 -2.73 -27.98 -0.01
N LYS A 184 -3.83 -28.12 -0.74
CA LYS A 184 -4.92 -27.13 -0.75
C LYS A 184 -5.69 -27.06 0.58
N ARG A 185 -5.64 -28.12 1.40
CA ARG A 185 -6.35 -28.15 2.69
C ARG A 185 -5.68 -27.24 3.72
N TYR A 186 -4.37 -27.06 3.62
CA TYR A 186 -3.58 -26.29 4.58
C TYR A 186 -3.26 -24.87 4.13
N THR A 187 -3.62 -24.48 2.90
CA THR A 187 -3.50 -23.11 2.35
C THR A 187 -4.80 -22.29 2.45
N GLN A 188 -5.80 -22.76 3.18
CA GLN A 188 -7.12 -22.12 3.24
C GLN A 188 -7.08 -20.70 3.82
N ARG A 189 -6.12 -20.40 4.73
CA ARG A 189 -6.04 -19.07 5.36
C ARG A 189 -5.50 -18.05 4.37
N ILE A 190 -4.41 -18.39 3.66
CA ILE A 190 -3.87 -17.53 2.63
C ILE A 190 -4.84 -17.38 1.45
N GLU A 191 -5.59 -18.42 1.08
CA GLU A 191 -6.65 -18.32 0.06
C GLU A 191 -7.78 -17.36 0.49
N ARG A 192 -8.22 -17.44 1.74
CA ARG A 192 -9.20 -16.49 2.30
C ARG A 192 -8.62 -15.07 2.33
N HIS A 193 -7.34 -14.92 2.63
CA HIS A 193 -6.66 -13.64 2.61
C HIS A 193 -6.61 -13.04 1.20
N ASN A 194 -6.28 -13.87 0.20
CA ASN A 194 -6.32 -13.53 -1.22
C ASN A 194 -7.71 -13.02 -1.65
N LEU A 195 -8.78 -13.68 -1.18
CA LEU A 195 -10.15 -13.22 -1.41
C LEU A 195 -10.40 -11.84 -0.80
N ASN A 196 -10.01 -11.62 0.46
CA ASN A 196 -10.15 -10.32 1.14
C ASN A 196 -9.38 -9.22 0.39
N LEU A 197 -8.16 -9.51 -0.08
CA LEU A 197 -7.37 -8.58 -0.88
C LEU A 197 -8.10 -8.20 -2.18
N ARG A 198 -8.73 -9.14 -2.88
CA ARG A 198 -9.52 -8.84 -4.09
C ARG A 198 -10.75 -7.99 -3.81
N GLN A 199 -11.39 -8.21 -2.66
CA GLN A 199 -12.57 -7.45 -2.25
C GLN A 199 -12.22 -6.00 -1.92
N HIS A 200 -11.14 -5.78 -1.17
CA HIS A 200 -10.74 -4.44 -0.73
C HIS A 200 -9.91 -3.69 -1.78
N LEU A 201 -9.14 -4.39 -2.62
CA LEU A 201 -8.30 -3.78 -3.64
C LEU A 201 -8.84 -4.12 -5.01
N ALA A 202 -9.67 -3.21 -5.55
CA ALA A 202 -10.25 -3.35 -6.89
C ALA A 202 -9.19 -3.61 -8.01
N ARG A 203 -7.93 -3.23 -7.77
CA ARG A 203 -6.78 -3.39 -8.69
C ARG A 203 -6.28 -4.83 -8.82
N LEU A 204 -6.65 -5.71 -7.90
CA LEU A 204 -6.41 -7.16 -7.95
C LEU A 204 -7.57 -7.92 -8.64
N GLY A 205 -8.56 -7.18 -9.16
CA GLY A 205 -9.69 -7.73 -9.91
C GLY A 205 -9.40 -7.96 -11.41
N ARG A 206 -10.46 -8.28 -12.15
CA ARG A 206 -10.40 -8.50 -13.61
C ARG A 206 -10.07 -7.19 -14.35
N LYS A 207 -9.25 -7.25 -15.41
CA LYS A 207 -8.87 -6.06 -16.21
C LYS A 207 -10.06 -5.25 -16.69
N SER A 208 -11.15 -5.92 -17.09
CA SER A 208 -12.35 -5.26 -17.61
C SER A 208 -13.06 -4.37 -16.59
N LEU A 209 -12.82 -4.58 -15.29
CA LEU A 209 -13.46 -3.83 -14.21
C LEU A 209 -12.54 -2.73 -13.69
N SER A 210 -11.38 -3.11 -13.15
CA SER A 210 -10.45 -2.19 -12.52
C SER A 210 -9.03 -2.75 -12.63
N PHE A 211 -8.09 -1.90 -13.06
CA PHE A 211 -6.69 -2.28 -13.24
C PHE A 211 -5.78 -1.09 -12.97
N SER A 212 -4.50 -1.37 -12.70
CA SER A 212 -3.52 -0.33 -12.41
C SER A 212 -2.90 0.20 -13.70
N LYS A 213 -2.71 1.52 -13.82
CA LYS A 213 -2.03 2.11 -14.99
C LYS A 213 -0.50 2.12 -14.86
N SER A 214 0.01 2.10 -13.63
CA SER A 214 1.44 2.14 -13.32
C SER A 214 1.80 1.01 -12.35
N VAL A 215 2.97 0.41 -12.55
CA VAL A 215 3.55 -0.61 -11.66
C VAL A 215 3.84 0.00 -10.30
N GLU A 216 4.47 1.18 -10.27
CA GLU A 216 4.80 1.89 -9.03
C GLU A 216 3.55 2.10 -8.15
N LEU A 217 2.44 2.51 -8.76
CA LEU A 217 1.19 2.75 -8.05
C LEU A 217 0.54 1.43 -7.60
N HIS A 218 0.68 0.37 -8.38
CA HIS A 218 0.17 -0.96 -8.03
C HIS A 218 0.85 -1.47 -6.77
N ASP A 219 2.18 -1.50 -6.81
CA ASP A 219 3.01 -2.03 -5.73
C ASP A 219 2.85 -1.18 -4.45
N LYS A 220 2.85 0.16 -4.57
CA LYS A 220 2.68 1.06 -3.40
C LYS A 220 1.33 0.92 -2.71
N VAL A 221 0.24 0.81 -3.47
CA VAL A 221 -1.11 0.71 -2.89
C VAL A 221 -1.28 -0.63 -2.18
N ILE A 222 -0.86 -1.73 -2.82
CA ILE A 222 -0.96 -3.06 -2.21
C ILE A 222 -0.03 -3.17 -1.00
N GLY A 223 1.23 -2.74 -1.12
CA GLY A 223 2.18 -2.73 -0.01
C GLY A 223 1.69 -1.90 1.18
N HIS A 224 1.10 -0.72 0.92
CA HIS A 224 0.54 0.11 1.99
C HIS A 224 -0.70 -0.53 2.63
N TYR A 225 -1.56 -1.18 1.84
CA TYR A 225 -2.71 -1.92 2.37
C TYR A 225 -2.28 -3.03 3.32
N LEU A 226 -1.31 -3.85 2.89
CA LEU A 226 -0.73 -4.90 3.70
C LEU A 226 -0.20 -4.30 5.01
N ASN A 227 0.57 -3.20 4.92
CA ASN A 227 1.15 -2.48 6.06
C ASN A 227 0.12 -2.01 7.10
N ILE A 228 -1.07 -1.58 6.68
CA ILE A 228 -2.11 -1.07 7.59
C ILE A 228 -2.92 -2.21 8.21
N LYS A 229 -3.33 -3.20 7.41
CA LYS A 229 -4.40 -4.14 7.81
C LYS A 229 -3.90 -5.41 8.46
N HIS A 230 -2.62 -5.74 8.29
CA HIS A 230 -2.11 -7.04 8.71
C HIS A 230 -0.95 -6.97 9.70
N TYR A 231 -0.42 -5.77 10.00
CA TYR A 231 0.67 -5.58 10.97
C TYR A 231 0.20 -4.89 12.27
N GLN A 232 -1.03 -5.18 12.71
CA GLN A 232 -1.55 -4.75 14.01
C GLN A 232 -1.23 -5.78 15.08
#